data_AF-A0A962X480-F1
#
_entry.id   AF-A0A962X480-F1
#
_cell.length_a   1.000
_cell.length_b   1.000
_cell.length_c   1.000
_cell.angle_alpha   90.00
_cell.angle_beta   90.00
_cell.angle_gamma   90.00
#
_symmetry.space_group_name_H-M   'P 1'
#
loop_
_entity.id
_entity.type
_entity.pdbx_description
1 polymer ?
#
loop_
_entity_poly.entity_id
_entity_poly.type
_entity_poly.pdbx_seq_one_letter_code
_entity_poly.pdbx_strand_id
1 'polypeptide(L)'
;LVFINCCHLGRIEADRRPLRFNQLAANLATEFIRMGVRAVVAAGWAVDDGAAKVFAGQFYQSLLEGDAFGNAVREARKAAFEERPGSNTWGAYQCYGDPDFTLVSDTTPTFSAGKRAAFASMNELVAAIEGVEATLKDKGGRNISAELERLEGYRQQAEANGWLEVGGHRVGLALARAYAEAEDFESAVLYYARASQSAAASMTLRDQEQLANMRARAAVKCWRQGKAATDQIDLALRELKELLQMRETVERLSLLGSAWRRRAWVSRAPAAALEKMRHSYDEAYQLSQQQSRPDPYPLLNSVVAGLIMQWYPATRSPVPKRRELRQQLQVARSLLPEGGVVSVAQEGEWDPWLVSMSIDRQLLSALIDGNCDTLREDFSARYRAFSRRASPREFASVLDNLEFLQTLAARAKSAESLPTAVCVGALLRELRPEN
;
A
#
# COMPACT_ATOMS: atom_id res chain seq x y z
N LEU A 1 0.53 -26.23 26.68
CA LEU A 1 -0.91 -25.89 26.84
C LEU A 1 -1.36 -26.35 28.21
N VAL A 2 -2.12 -25.53 28.94
CA VAL A 2 -2.77 -25.90 30.21
C VAL A 2 -4.27 -25.65 30.09
N PHE A 3 -5.10 -26.63 30.43
CA PHE A 3 -6.56 -26.50 30.45
C PHE A 3 -7.07 -26.76 31.87
N ILE A 4 -7.73 -25.76 32.44
CA ILE A 4 -8.18 -25.74 33.84
C ILE A 4 -9.72 -25.78 33.84
N ASN A 5 -10.25 -27.00 33.76
CA ASN A 5 -11.70 -27.24 33.71
C ASN A 5 -12.28 -27.57 35.10
N CYS A 6 -12.24 -26.62 36.03
CA CYS A 6 -12.62 -26.90 37.41
C CYS A 6 -13.35 -25.73 38.06
N CYS A 7 -14.69 -25.81 38.07
CA CYS A 7 -15.58 -24.82 38.66
C CYS A 7 -15.75 -24.94 40.19
N HIS A 8 -15.09 -25.93 40.82
CA HIS A 8 -15.30 -26.26 42.24
C HIS A 8 -14.03 -26.35 43.10
N LEU A 9 -12.85 -25.96 42.60
CA LEU A 9 -11.61 -25.98 43.40
C LEU A 9 -11.60 -25.05 44.63
N GLY A 10 -12.69 -24.31 44.87
CA GLY A 10 -12.86 -23.42 46.03
C GLY A 10 -14.02 -23.76 46.97
N ARG A 11 -14.69 -24.91 46.83
CA ARG A 11 -15.73 -25.33 47.80
C ARG A 11 -15.07 -25.99 49.02
N ILE A 12 -14.25 -25.22 49.75
CA ILE A 12 -13.95 -25.51 51.15
C ILE A 12 -15.15 -25.02 51.96
N GLU A 13 -15.58 -25.84 52.91
CA GLU A 13 -16.80 -25.71 53.72
C GLU A 13 -17.12 -24.28 54.18
N ALA A 14 -18.44 -24.05 54.30
CA ALA A 14 -19.10 -22.77 54.46
C ALA A 14 -18.60 -21.94 55.64
N ASP A 15 -17.56 -21.11 55.44
CA ASP A 15 -17.36 -19.93 56.31
C ASP A 15 -16.42 -18.82 55.79
N ARG A 16 -16.13 -18.72 54.48
CA ARG A 16 -15.29 -17.61 53.96
C ARG A 16 -15.84 -16.96 52.70
N ARG A 17 -15.62 -15.64 52.64
CA ARG A 17 -16.01 -14.67 51.60
C ARG A 17 -16.03 -15.25 50.18
N PRO A 18 -16.97 -14.84 49.31
CA PRO A 18 -17.08 -15.38 47.96
C PRO A 18 -15.75 -15.25 47.21
N LEU A 19 -15.15 -16.39 46.86
CA LEU A 19 -13.94 -16.44 46.03
C LEU A 19 -14.23 -15.76 44.70
N ARG A 20 -13.40 -14.78 44.34
CA ARG A 20 -13.48 -14.12 43.03
C ARG A 20 -12.81 -15.03 41.99
N PHE A 21 -13.51 -16.07 41.54
CA PHE A 21 -13.00 -17.10 40.62
C PHE A 21 -12.35 -16.51 39.37
N ASN A 22 -12.92 -15.45 38.80
CA ASN A 22 -12.31 -14.71 37.69
C ASN A 22 -10.88 -14.21 38.00
N GLN A 23 -10.63 -13.72 39.23
CA GLN A 23 -9.30 -13.25 39.64
C GLN A 23 -8.33 -14.41 39.87
N LEU A 24 -8.82 -15.53 40.42
CA LEU A 24 -8.01 -16.73 40.58
C LEU A 24 -7.59 -17.32 39.23
N ALA A 25 -8.53 -17.43 38.29
CA ALA A 25 -8.28 -17.90 36.93
C ALA A 25 -7.26 -17.01 36.21
N ALA A 26 -7.42 -15.68 36.28
CA ALA A 26 -6.49 -14.73 35.67
C ALA A 26 -5.08 -14.79 36.29
N ASN A 27 -4.97 -14.88 37.62
CA ASN A 27 -3.68 -14.96 38.31
C ASN A 27 -2.97 -16.28 38.00
N LEU A 28 -3.69 -17.40 38.06
CA LEU A 28 -3.13 -18.72 37.76
C LEU A 28 -2.72 -18.83 36.29
N ALA A 29 -3.53 -18.31 35.37
CA ALA A 29 -3.17 -18.24 33.95
C ALA A 29 -1.91 -17.40 33.74
N THR A 30 -1.80 -16.24 34.40
CA THR A 30 -0.61 -15.37 34.32
C THR A 30 0.65 -16.09 34.81
N GLU A 31 0.57 -16.80 35.93
CA GLU A 31 1.71 -17.57 36.45
C GLU A 31 2.10 -18.72 35.51
N PHE A 32 1.14 -19.43 34.92
CA PHE A 32 1.44 -20.44 33.91
C PHE A 32 2.12 -19.85 32.66
N ILE A 33 1.65 -18.71 32.16
CA ILE A 33 2.31 -18.00 31.06
C ILE A 33 3.76 -17.61 31.45
N ARG A 34 3.98 -17.08 32.66
CA ARG A 34 5.33 -16.75 33.18
C ARG A 34 6.24 -17.96 33.30
N MET A 35 5.69 -19.12 33.65
CA MET A 35 6.42 -20.40 33.68
C MET A 35 6.70 -20.99 32.28
N GLY A 36 6.32 -20.30 31.20
CA GLY A 36 6.62 -20.71 29.83
C GLY A 36 5.51 -21.51 29.15
N VAL A 37 4.32 -21.62 29.75
CA VAL A 37 3.16 -22.21 29.06
C VAL A 37 2.74 -21.30 27.91
N ARG A 38 2.63 -21.85 26.70
CA ARG A 38 2.28 -21.08 25.49
C ARG A 38 0.80 -20.69 25.38
N ALA A 39 -0.08 -21.47 26.00
CA ALA A 39 -1.53 -21.26 25.98
C ALA A 39 -2.18 -21.85 27.24
N VAL A 40 -3.13 -21.12 27.83
CA VAL A 40 -3.90 -21.49 29.03
C VAL A 40 -5.39 -21.25 28.79
N VAL A 41 -6.23 -22.22 29.12
CA VAL A 41 -7.69 -22.09 29.16
C VAL A 41 -8.15 -22.29 30.59
N ALA A 42 -8.95 -21.38 31.13
CA ALA A 42 -9.50 -21.47 32.48
C ALA A 42 -10.94 -20.97 32.55
N ALA A 43 -11.80 -21.64 33.30
CA ALA A 43 -13.16 -21.16 33.54
C ALA A 43 -13.14 -20.00 34.55
N GLY A 44 -13.72 -18.86 34.16
CA GLY A 44 -13.84 -17.68 35.02
C GLY A 44 -14.96 -17.77 36.07
N TRP A 45 -16.00 -18.54 35.76
CA TRP A 45 -17.15 -18.78 36.64
C TRP A 45 -17.65 -20.23 36.50
N ALA A 46 -18.73 -20.56 37.21
CA ALA A 46 -19.30 -21.90 37.20
C ALA A 46 -19.85 -22.27 35.81
N VAL A 47 -19.57 -23.49 35.36
CA VAL A 47 -19.99 -24.02 34.05
C VAL A 47 -21.00 -25.14 34.20
N ASP A 48 -21.82 -25.34 33.17
CA ASP A 48 -22.65 -26.54 32.98
C ASP A 48 -21.76 -27.67 32.45
N ASP A 49 -21.78 -28.84 33.12
CA ASP A 49 -20.92 -29.98 32.77
C ASP A 49 -21.15 -30.47 31.34
N GLY A 50 -22.39 -30.40 30.85
CA GLY A 50 -22.74 -30.76 29.47
C GLY A 50 -22.04 -29.83 28.47
N ALA A 51 -22.30 -28.52 28.58
CA ALA A 51 -21.68 -27.52 27.72
C ALA A 51 -20.13 -27.48 27.85
N ALA A 52 -19.60 -27.73 29.04
CA ALA A 52 -18.16 -27.83 29.30
C ALA A 52 -17.51 -29.03 28.59
N LYS A 53 -18.20 -30.18 28.57
CA LYS A 53 -17.75 -31.37 27.84
C LYS A 53 -17.68 -31.13 26.34
N VAL A 54 -18.69 -30.45 25.79
CA VAL A 54 -18.76 -30.08 24.36
C VAL A 54 -17.64 -29.13 24.00
N PHE A 55 -17.46 -28.07 24.81
CA PHE A 55 -16.38 -27.12 24.65
C PHE A 55 -15.02 -27.83 24.64
N ALA A 56 -14.72 -28.63 25.67
CA ALA A 56 -13.45 -29.32 25.78
C ALA A 56 -13.22 -30.30 24.63
N GLY A 57 -14.25 -31.08 24.25
CA GLY A 57 -14.19 -32.03 23.14
C GLY A 57 -13.84 -31.35 21.81
N GLN A 58 -14.60 -30.33 21.43
CA GLN A 58 -14.36 -29.59 20.19
C GLN A 58 -13.00 -28.86 20.22
N PHE A 59 -12.62 -28.29 21.35
CA PHE A 59 -11.35 -27.59 21.52
C PHE A 59 -10.16 -28.52 21.29
N TYR A 60 -10.13 -29.69 21.94
CA TYR A 60 -9.06 -30.66 21.77
C TYR A 60 -9.06 -31.28 20.38
N GLN A 61 -10.23 -31.57 19.82
CA GLN A 61 -10.33 -32.07 18.45
C GLN A 61 -9.68 -31.09 17.46
N SER A 62 -10.05 -29.80 17.52
CA SER A 62 -9.52 -28.78 16.61
C SER A 62 -7.99 -28.65 16.73
N LEU A 63 -7.45 -28.65 17.96
CA LEU A 63 -6.00 -28.61 18.19
C LEU A 63 -5.26 -29.85 17.65
N LEU A 64 -5.87 -31.03 17.77
CA LEU A 64 -5.32 -32.29 17.25
C LEU A 64 -5.42 -32.37 15.71
N GLU A 65 -6.39 -31.68 15.11
CA GLU A 65 -6.51 -31.51 13.65
C GLU A 65 -5.53 -30.46 13.09
N GLY A 66 -4.77 -29.77 13.95
CA GLY A 66 -3.74 -28.81 13.58
C GLY A 66 -4.19 -27.35 13.56
N ASP A 67 -5.42 -27.05 14.02
CA ASP A 67 -5.89 -25.67 14.11
C ASP A 67 -5.11 -24.87 15.16
N ALA A 68 -4.97 -23.56 14.89
CA ALA A 68 -4.43 -22.60 15.83
C ALA A 68 -5.34 -22.44 17.06
N PHE A 69 -4.73 -22.16 18.21
CA PHE A 69 -5.39 -22.04 19.52
C PHE A 69 -6.60 -21.11 19.49
N GLY A 70 -6.49 -19.95 18.82
CA GLY A 70 -7.59 -19.00 18.69
C GLY A 70 -8.81 -19.61 17.96
N ASN A 71 -8.57 -20.34 16.86
CA ASN A 71 -9.63 -20.99 16.10
C ASN A 71 -10.25 -22.16 16.89
N ALA A 72 -9.42 -22.96 17.56
CA ALA A 72 -9.88 -24.05 18.42
C ALA A 72 -10.80 -23.54 19.54
N VAL A 73 -10.47 -22.40 20.17
CA VAL A 73 -11.34 -21.75 21.15
C VAL A 73 -12.64 -21.26 20.51
N ARG A 74 -12.57 -20.60 19.33
CA ARG A 74 -13.74 -20.09 18.62
C ARG A 74 -14.73 -21.20 18.30
N GLU A 75 -14.27 -22.29 17.69
CA GLU A 75 -15.14 -23.42 17.33
C GLU A 75 -15.69 -24.13 18.58
N ALA A 76 -14.90 -24.25 19.65
CA ALA A 76 -15.38 -24.79 20.92
C ALA A 76 -16.48 -23.94 21.56
N ARG A 77 -16.37 -22.61 21.53
CA ARG A 77 -17.42 -21.70 22.00
C ARG A 77 -18.69 -21.85 21.17
N LYS A 78 -18.53 -21.88 19.84
CA LYS A 78 -19.65 -22.05 18.91
C LYS A 78 -20.39 -23.35 19.17
N ALA A 79 -19.68 -24.49 19.22
CA ALA A 79 -20.28 -25.79 19.49
C ALA A 79 -21.02 -25.84 20.85
N ALA A 80 -20.40 -25.29 21.91
CA ALA A 80 -21.04 -25.24 23.22
C ALA A 80 -22.30 -24.36 23.26
N PHE A 81 -22.31 -23.24 22.51
CA PHE A 81 -23.48 -22.38 22.38
C PHE A 81 -24.60 -23.03 21.55
N GLU A 82 -24.26 -23.65 20.42
CA GLU A 82 -25.22 -24.30 19.53
C GLU A 82 -25.87 -25.52 20.20
N GLU A 83 -25.10 -26.33 20.94
CA GLU A 83 -25.65 -27.48 21.65
C GLU A 83 -26.50 -27.07 22.86
N ARG A 84 -26.09 -26.01 23.58
CA ARG A 84 -26.81 -25.53 24.78
C ARG A 84 -27.00 -24.00 24.80
N PRO A 85 -27.94 -23.45 24.01
CA PRO A 85 -28.16 -21.99 23.92
C PRO A 85 -28.52 -21.31 25.24
N GLY A 86 -29.12 -22.05 26.18
CA GLY A 86 -29.50 -21.55 27.51
C GLY A 86 -28.36 -21.52 28.53
N SER A 87 -27.18 -22.05 28.21
CA SER A 87 -26.01 -22.07 29.09
C SER A 87 -25.04 -20.95 28.74
N ASN A 88 -24.57 -20.19 29.72
CA ASN A 88 -23.53 -19.17 29.51
C ASN A 88 -22.09 -19.75 29.54
N THR A 89 -21.96 -21.08 29.56
CA THR A 89 -20.67 -21.80 29.66
C THR A 89 -19.73 -21.51 28.50
N TRP A 90 -20.26 -21.31 27.29
CA TRP A 90 -19.45 -20.93 26.13
C TRP A 90 -18.63 -19.65 26.39
N GLY A 91 -19.16 -18.71 27.18
CA GLY A 91 -18.49 -17.48 27.56
C GLY A 91 -17.56 -17.62 28.76
N ALA A 92 -17.69 -18.69 29.54
CA ALA A 92 -17.00 -18.87 30.83
C ALA A 92 -15.49 -19.09 30.68
N TYR A 93 -15.06 -19.72 29.60
CA TYR A 93 -13.66 -20.02 29.36
C TYR A 93 -12.88 -18.78 28.94
N GLN A 94 -11.99 -18.33 29.83
CA GLN A 94 -10.98 -17.30 29.58
C GLN A 94 -9.74 -17.98 29.01
N CYS A 95 -9.21 -17.41 27.92
CA CYS A 95 -8.13 -18.03 27.14
C CYS A 95 -6.96 -17.03 27.05
N TYR A 96 -5.77 -17.49 27.40
CA TYR A 96 -4.55 -16.69 27.49
C TYR A 96 -3.43 -17.36 26.69
N GLY A 97 -2.60 -16.55 26.02
CA GLY A 97 -1.47 -17.03 25.25
C GLY A 97 -1.51 -16.60 23.79
N ASP A 98 -0.71 -17.28 22.99
CA ASP A 98 -0.53 -17.00 21.57
C ASP A 98 -1.71 -17.57 20.74
N PRO A 99 -2.52 -16.74 20.05
CA PRO A 99 -3.65 -17.23 19.26
C PRO A 99 -3.21 -18.14 18.10
N ASP A 100 -1.96 -18.02 17.64
CA ASP A 100 -1.39 -18.81 16.54
C ASP A 100 -0.71 -20.11 17.03
N PHE A 101 -0.73 -20.39 18.35
CA PHE A 101 -0.18 -21.64 18.90
C PHE A 101 -0.91 -22.87 18.33
N THR A 102 -0.17 -23.81 17.73
CA THR A 102 -0.68 -25.12 17.30
C THR A 102 -0.10 -26.25 18.17
N LEU A 103 -0.89 -27.30 18.41
CA LEU A 103 -0.44 -28.46 19.21
C LEU A 103 0.33 -29.48 18.35
N VAL A 104 -0.09 -29.66 17.10
CA VAL A 104 0.57 -30.51 16.12
C VAL A 104 1.48 -29.63 15.26
N SER A 105 2.79 -29.78 15.44
CA SER A 105 3.81 -29.15 14.61
C SER A 105 4.37 -30.20 13.64
N ASP A 106 3.58 -30.62 12.66
CA ASP A 106 4.19 -31.30 11.52
C ASP A 106 5.09 -30.31 10.77
N THR A 107 6.27 -30.77 10.39
CA THR A 107 7.40 -30.06 9.78
C THR A 107 7.12 -29.48 8.38
N THR A 108 5.86 -29.18 8.08
CA THR A 108 5.47 -28.39 6.93
C THR A 108 4.26 -27.58 7.38
N PRO A 109 4.31 -26.24 7.41
CA PRO A 109 3.11 -25.45 7.57
C PRO A 109 2.28 -25.62 6.29
N THR A 110 1.54 -26.72 6.21
CA THR A 110 0.29 -26.74 5.46
C THR A 110 -0.66 -25.85 6.25
N PHE A 111 -0.50 -24.53 6.09
CA PHE A 111 -1.67 -23.67 6.15
C PHE A 111 -2.68 -24.35 5.22
N SER A 112 -3.66 -25.04 5.79
CA SER A 112 -4.70 -25.65 5.00
C SER A 112 -5.37 -24.49 4.27
N ALA A 113 -5.07 -24.39 2.96
CA ALA A 113 -5.65 -23.38 2.08
C ALA A 113 -7.19 -23.47 2.04
N GLY A 114 -7.78 -24.50 2.68
CA GLY A 114 -9.21 -24.82 2.69
C GLY A 114 -10.04 -24.28 3.85
N LYS A 115 -9.46 -23.67 4.90
CA LYS A 115 -10.26 -23.01 5.96
C LYS A 115 -9.59 -21.74 6.45
N ARG A 116 -9.41 -20.74 5.58
CA ARG A 116 -9.24 -19.36 6.08
C ARG A 116 -10.53 -19.02 6.82
N ALA A 117 -10.45 -18.89 8.15
CA ALA A 117 -11.60 -18.61 8.99
C ALA A 117 -12.37 -17.42 8.38
N ALA A 118 -13.66 -17.60 8.13
CA ALA A 118 -14.51 -16.51 7.67
C ALA A 118 -14.42 -15.37 8.68
N PHE A 119 -14.15 -14.16 8.18
CA PHE A 119 -14.18 -12.96 9.00
C PHE A 119 -15.54 -12.87 9.69
N ALA A 120 -15.54 -12.62 11.00
CA ALA A 120 -16.77 -12.50 11.77
C ALA A 120 -17.43 -11.13 11.58
N SER A 121 -16.70 -10.14 11.07
CA SER A 121 -17.20 -8.78 10.85
C SER A 121 -16.48 -8.05 9.71
N MET A 122 -17.13 -7.01 9.19
CA MET A 122 -16.51 -6.07 8.24
C MET A 122 -15.23 -5.43 8.78
N ASN A 123 -15.16 -5.11 10.07
CA ASN A 123 -13.98 -4.45 10.64
C ASN A 123 -12.75 -5.37 10.65
N GLU A 124 -12.96 -6.67 10.89
CA GLU A 124 -11.90 -7.67 10.85
C GLU A 124 -11.35 -7.83 9.42
N LEU A 125 -12.26 -7.87 8.44
CA LEU A 125 -11.90 -7.89 7.02
C LEU A 125 -11.14 -6.61 6.60
N VAL A 126 -11.63 -5.43 7.00
CA VAL A 126 -10.95 -4.14 6.72
C VAL A 126 -9.55 -4.15 7.29
N ALA A 127 -9.36 -4.55 8.55
CA ALA A 127 -8.04 -4.64 9.17
C ALA A 127 -7.13 -5.63 8.43
N ALA A 128 -7.67 -6.75 7.94
CA ALA A 128 -6.90 -7.71 7.14
C ALA A 128 -6.47 -7.13 5.78
N ILE A 129 -7.33 -6.35 5.12
CA ILE A 129 -7.01 -5.65 3.87
C ILE A 129 -5.94 -4.59 4.12
N GLU A 130 -6.09 -3.78 5.17
CA GLU A 130 -5.10 -2.77 5.57
C GLU A 130 -3.75 -3.41 5.93
N GLY A 131 -3.74 -4.61 6.50
CA GLY A 131 -2.52 -5.39 6.72
C GLY A 131 -1.82 -5.79 5.41
N VAL A 132 -2.58 -6.14 4.37
CA VAL A 132 -2.03 -6.39 3.03
C VAL A 132 -1.50 -5.09 2.41
N GLU A 133 -2.22 -3.98 2.53
CA GLU A 133 -1.74 -2.66 2.08
C GLU A 133 -0.41 -2.29 2.76
N ALA A 134 -0.30 -2.45 4.07
CA ALA A 134 0.93 -2.21 4.82
C ALA A 134 2.07 -3.12 4.33
N THR A 135 1.76 -4.40 4.10
CA THR A 135 2.75 -5.36 3.57
C THR A 135 3.26 -4.93 2.20
N LEU A 136 2.38 -4.48 1.30
CA LEU A 136 2.75 -4.00 -0.04
C LEU A 136 3.68 -2.78 0.00
N LYS A 137 3.48 -1.86 0.95
CA LYS A 137 4.34 -0.68 1.14
C LYS A 137 5.77 -1.05 1.54
N ASP A 138 5.93 -2.07 2.38
CA ASP A 138 7.25 -2.48 2.89
C ASP A 138 7.94 -3.55 2.02
N LYS A 139 7.27 -4.03 0.97
CA LYS A 139 7.71 -5.16 0.17
C LYS A 139 8.72 -4.74 -0.91
N GLY A 140 9.98 -4.59 -0.53
CA GLY A 140 11.08 -4.30 -1.45
C GLY A 140 11.20 -5.31 -2.62
N GLY A 141 10.95 -4.87 -3.87
CA GLY A 141 11.29 -5.59 -5.12
C GLY A 141 10.80 -7.04 -5.28
N ARG A 142 9.82 -7.52 -4.50
CA ARG A 142 9.34 -8.92 -4.49
C ARG A 142 8.05 -9.08 -5.30
N ASN A 143 7.83 -10.30 -5.80
CA ASN A 143 6.56 -10.72 -6.41
C ASN A 143 5.38 -10.49 -5.45
N ILE A 144 4.32 -9.82 -5.93
CA ILE A 144 3.10 -9.48 -5.18
C ILE A 144 1.91 -10.41 -5.44
N SER A 145 2.10 -11.52 -6.17
CA SER A 145 1.01 -12.42 -6.55
C SER A 145 0.24 -12.96 -5.35
N ALA A 146 0.94 -13.32 -4.26
CA ALA A 146 0.32 -13.81 -3.04
C ALA A 146 -0.57 -12.75 -2.36
N GLU A 147 -0.17 -11.47 -2.38
CA GLU A 147 -0.98 -10.37 -1.84
C GLU A 147 -2.20 -10.11 -2.71
N LEU A 148 -2.06 -10.13 -4.04
CA LEU A 148 -3.19 -10.01 -4.96
C LEU A 148 -4.19 -11.17 -4.78
N GLU A 149 -3.72 -12.40 -4.64
CA GLU A 149 -4.56 -13.56 -4.33
C GLU A 149 -5.28 -13.41 -2.98
N ARG A 150 -4.60 -12.85 -1.96
CA ARG A 150 -5.23 -12.54 -0.67
C ARG A 150 -6.32 -11.48 -0.80
N LEU A 151 -6.05 -10.37 -1.50
CA LEU A 151 -7.04 -9.31 -1.74
C LEU A 151 -8.24 -9.84 -2.50
N GLU A 152 -8.03 -10.70 -3.49
CA GLU A 152 -9.10 -11.34 -4.25
C GLU A 152 -9.95 -12.27 -3.37
N GLY A 153 -9.32 -13.09 -2.52
CA GLY A 153 -10.05 -13.90 -1.53
C GLY A 153 -10.86 -13.05 -0.54
N TYR A 154 -10.31 -11.92 -0.10
CA TYR A 154 -10.98 -10.96 0.79
C TYR A 154 -12.17 -10.29 0.09
N ARG A 155 -12.03 -9.91 -1.18
CA ARG A 155 -13.11 -9.38 -2.02
C ARG A 155 -14.25 -10.38 -2.17
N GLN A 156 -13.94 -11.63 -2.51
CA GLN A 156 -14.95 -12.69 -2.68
C GLN A 156 -15.72 -12.96 -1.37
N GLN A 157 -15.03 -12.97 -0.22
CA GLN A 157 -15.71 -13.08 1.07
C GLN A 157 -16.61 -11.88 1.35
N ALA A 158 -16.17 -10.66 1.04
CA ALA A 158 -16.99 -9.46 1.20
C ALA A 158 -18.27 -9.54 0.36
N GLU A 159 -18.17 -10.03 -0.88
CA GLU A 159 -19.33 -10.24 -1.76
C GLU A 159 -20.27 -11.31 -1.24
N ALA A 160 -19.75 -12.47 -0.86
CA ALA A 160 -20.56 -13.58 -0.34
C ALA A 160 -21.35 -13.20 0.93
N ASN A 161 -20.82 -12.28 1.73
CA ASN A 161 -21.49 -11.77 2.94
C ASN A 161 -22.37 -10.52 2.68
N GLY A 162 -22.48 -10.04 1.44
CA GLY A 162 -23.24 -8.82 1.09
C GLY A 162 -22.61 -7.53 1.62
N TRP A 163 -21.36 -7.57 2.09
CA TRP A 163 -20.68 -6.44 2.72
C TRP A 163 -20.21 -5.38 1.73
N LEU A 164 -20.14 -5.69 0.43
CA LEU A 164 -19.94 -4.67 -0.61
C LEU A 164 -21.21 -3.89 -0.95
N GLU A 165 -22.39 -4.38 -0.55
CA GLU A 165 -23.68 -3.71 -0.75
C GLU A 165 -24.09 -2.92 0.51
N VAL A 166 -24.10 -3.57 1.68
CA VAL A 166 -24.48 -2.97 2.96
C VAL A 166 -23.22 -2.47 3.69
N GLY A 167 -23.02 -1.15 3.77
CA GLY A 167 -21.81 -0.59 4.38
C GLY A 167 -20.54 -0.70 3.52
N GLY A 168 -20.69 -1.11 2.25
CA GLY A 168 -19.59 -1.42 1.33
C GLY A 168 -18.65 -0.29 0.96
N HIS A 169 -18.94 0.95 1.38
CA HIS A 169 -17.99 2.05 1.24
C HIS A 169 -16.73 1.84 2.11
N ARG A 170 -16.84 1.24 3.31
CA ARG A 170 -15.66 1.00 4.18
C ARG A 170 -14.74 -0.07 3.61
N VAL A 171 -15.30 -1.24 3.32
CA VAL A 171 -14.57 -2.35 2.70
C VAL A 171 -14.04 -1.93 1.32
N GLY A 172 -14.88 -1.26 0.52
CA GLY A 172 -14.49 -0.72 -0.78
C GLY A 172 -13.32 0.25 -0.69
N LEU A 173 -13.32 1.20 0.25
CA LEU A 173 -12.18 2.13 0.41
C LEU A 173 -10.88 1.42 0.82
N ALA A 174 -10.97 0.43 1.72
CA ALA A 174 -9.81 -0.38 2.10
C ALA A 174 -9.26 -1.15 0.88
N LEU A 175 -10.13 -1.80 0.11
CA LEU A 175 -9.76 -2.46 -1.15
C LEU A 175 -9.13 -1.48 -2.14
N ALA A 176 -9.73 -0.29 -2.30
CA ALA A 176 -9.24 0.72 -3.24
C ALA A 176 -7.80 1.15 -2.94
N ARG A 177 -7.48 1.36 -1.66
CA ARG A 177 -6.14 1.71 -1.18
C ARG A 177 -5.15 0.57 -1.39
N ALA A 178 -5.53 -0.66 -1.05
CA ALA A 178 -4.68 -1.84 -1.22
C ALA A 178 -4.39 -2.11 -2.71
N TYR A 179 -5.40 -2.06 -3.58
CA TYR A 179 -5.21 -2.23 -5.03
C TYR A 179 -4.39 -1.10 -5.65
N ALA A 180 -4.52 0.14 -5.15
CA ALA A 180 -3.69 1.26 -5.58
C ALA A 180 -2.21 1.02 -5.25
N GLU A 181 -1.91 0.43 -4.09
CA GLU A 181 -0.54 0.03 -3.72
C GLU A 181 -0.04 -1.16 -4.55
N ALA A 182 -0.92 -2.08 -4.91
CA ALA A 182 -0.61 -3.24 -5.77
C ALA A 182 -0.55 -2.92 -7.28
N GLU A 183 -0.70 -1.67 -7.67
CA GLU A 183 -0.75 -1.21 -9.07
C GLU A 183 -1.90 -1.78 -9.93
N ASP A 184 -2.93 -2.30 -9.27
CA ASP A 184 -4.21 -2.62 -9.89
C ASP A 184 -5.11 -1.37 -9.92
N PHE A 185 -4.74 -0.44 -10.79
CA PHE A 185 -5.41 0.86 -10.89
C PHE A 185 -6.87 0.75 -11.34
N GLU A 186 -7.24 -0.28 -12.12
CA GLU A 186 -8.62 -0.46 -12.56
C GLU A 186 -9.53 -0.84 -11.38
N SER A 187 -9.11 -1.81 -10.57
CA SER A 187 -9.80 -2.18 -9.34
C SER A 187 -9.81 -1.03 -8.32
N ALA A 188 -8.70 -0.30 -8.17
CA ALA A 188 -8.63 0.86 -7.29
C ALA A 188 -9.65 1.94 -7.69
N VAL A 189 -9.71 2.30 -8.98
CA VAL A 189 -10.68 3.28 -9.51
C VAL A 189 -12.11 2.80 -9.30
N LEU A 190 -12.40 1.51 -9.54
CA LEU A 190 -13.73 0.95 -9.34
C LEU A 190 -14.24 1.21 -7.92
N TYR A 191 -13.44 0.86 -6.91
CA TYR A 191 -13.89 0.98 -5.52
C TYR A 191 -13.89 2.42 -5.01
N TYR A 192 -12.90 3.24 -5.37
CA TYR A 192 -12.93 4.66 -5.04
C TYR A 192 -14.14 5.36 -5.68
N ALA A 193 -14.46 5.07 -6.95
CA ALA A 193 -15.59 5.68 -7.63
C ALA A 193 -16.95 5.21 -7.08
N ARG A 194 -17.05 3.96 -6.64
CA ARG A 194 -18.24 3.48 -5.90
C ARG A 194 -18.40 4.21 -4.58
N ALA A 195 -17.30 4.41 -3.84
CA ALA A 195 -17.33 5.13 -2.58
C ALA A 195 -17.71 6.61 -2.79
N SER A 196 -17.24 7.27 -3.86
CA SER A 196 -17.51 8.70 -4.09
C SER A 196 -18.96 9.02 -4.43
N GLN A 197 -19.72 8.02 -4.89
CA GLN A 197 -21.14 8.14 -5.19
C GLN A 197 -22.04 7.90 -3.98
N SER A 198 -21.48 7.47 -2.84
CA SER A 198 -22.24 7.14 -1.64
C SER A 198 -22.19 8.28 -0.62
N ALA A 199 -23.36 8.83 -0.30
CA ALA A 199 -23.48 9.85 0.76
C ALA A 199 -23.08 9.33 2.16
N ALA A 200 -23.11 8.01 2.36
CA ALA A 200 -22.67 7.37 3.60
C ALA A 200 -21.16 7.13 3.66
N ALA A 201 -20.43 7.30 2.55
CA ALA A 201 -18.99 7.06 2.52
C ALA A 201 -18.21 8.14 3.26
N SER A 202 -17.39 7.73 4.22
CA SER A 202 -16.42 8.61 4.90
C SER A 202 -15.14 8.80 4.07
N MET A 203 -15.26 9.23 2.81
CA MET A 203 -14.10 9.53 1.97
C MET A 203 -13.39 10.79 2.45
N THR A 204 -12.07 10.68 2.63
CA THR A 204 -11.22 11.84 2.90
C THR A 204 -10.91 12.60 1.61
N LEU A 205 -10.48 13.87 1.71
CA LEU A 205 -9.96 14.59 0.54
C LEU A 205 -8.74 13.86 -0.08
N ARG A 206 -7.94 13.19 0.75
CA ARG A 206 -6.83 12.36 0.29
C ARG A 206 -7.31 11.18 -0.57
N ASP A 207 -8.44 10.55 -0.23
CA ASP A 207 -9.02 9.49 -1.06
C ASP A 207 -9.49 10.02 -2.41
N GLN A 208 -10.03 11.24 -2.47
CA GLN A 208 -10.41 11.89 -3.73
C GLN A 208 -9.17 12.24 -4.58
N GLU A 209 -8.11 12.74 -3.95
CA GLU A 209 -6.81 12.98 -4.59
C GLU A 209 -6.25 11.68 -5.19
N GLN A 210 -6.29 10.58 -4.45
CA GLN A 210 -5.83 9.28 -4.93
C GLN A 210 -6.73 8.70 -6.02
N LEU A 211 -8.06 8.89 -5.97
CA LEU A 211 -8.94 8.49 -7.07
C LEU A 211 -8.51 9.13 -8.39
N ALA A 212 -8.31 10.45 -8.42
CA ALA A 212 -7.86 11.16 -9.61
C ALA A 212 -6.48 10.66 -10.09
N ASN A 213 -5.54 10.43 -9.16
CA ASN A 213 -4.23 9.85 -9.46
C ASN A 213 -4.34 8.45 -10.11
N MET A 214 -5.17 7.58 -9.53
CA MET A 214 -5.38 6.21 -10.02
C MET A 214 -6.07 6.21 -11.39
N ARG A 215 -7.05 7.09 -11.65
CA ARG A 215 -7.65 7.26 -12.98
C ARG A 215 -6.60 7.60 -14.04
N ALA A 216 -5.74 8.57 -13.74
CA ALA A 216 -4.68 8.96 -14.67
C ALA A 216 -3.69 7.82 -14.91
N ARG A 217 -3.31 7.06 -13.87
CA ARG A 217 -2.44 5.87 -13.99
C ARG A 217 -3.08 4.73 -14.79
N ALA A 218 -4.33 4.39 -14.50
CA ALA A 218 -5.10 3.39 -15.23
C ALA A 218 -5.18 3.72 -16.72
N ALA A 219 -5.41 4.99 -17.06
CA ALA A 219 -5.44 5.46 -18.43
C ALA A 219 -4.14 5.15 -19.20
N VAL A 220 -2.96 5.37 -18.61
CA VAL A 220 -1.67 5.03 -19.25
C VAL A 220 -1.56 3.51 -19.46
N LYS A 221 -2.01 2.69 -18.49
CA LYS A 221 -2.05 1.22 -18.63
C LYS A 221 -2.96 0.79 -19.79
N CYS A 222 -4.16 1.37 -19.92
CA CYS A 222 -5.05 1.11 -21.05
C CYS A 222 -4.45 1.57 -22.38
N TRP A 223 -3.80 2.73 -22.41
CA TRP A 223 -3.13 3.26 -23.59
C TRP A 223 -1.99 2.36 -24.09
N ARG A 224 -1.18 1.80 -23.16
CA ARG A 224 -0.14 0.81 -23.49
C ARG A 224 -0.72 -0.45 -24.15
N GLN A 225 -1.98 -0.79 -23.86
CA GLN A 225 -2.73 -1.88 -24.50
C GLN A 225 -3.42 -1.46 -25.81
N GLY A 226 -3.15 -0.26 -26.33
CA GLY A 226 -3.75 0.25 -27.57
C GLY A 226 -5.18 0.80 -27.43
N LYS A 227 -5.70 0.95 -26.21
CA LYS A 227 -7.06 1.46 -25.96
C LYS A 227 -7.07 2.99 -25.82
N ALA A 228 -8.22 3.60 -26.11
CA ALA A 228 -8.44 5.02 -25.84
C ALA A 228 -8.41 5.28 -24.32
N ALA A 229 -7.76 6.36 -23.90
CA ALA A 229 -7.42 6.60 -22.50
C ALA A 229 -7.56 8.05 -22.03
N THR A 230 -7.80 9.00 -22.95
CA THR A 230 -7.79 10.43 -22.65
C THR A 230 -8.90 10.86 -21.69
N ASP A 231 -10.06 10.22 -21.75
CA ASP A 231 -11.25 10.67 -21.01
C ASP A 231 -11.07 10.51 -19.49
N GLN A 232 -10.42 9.43 -19.05
CA GLN A 232 -10.12 9.21 -17.63
C GLN A 232 -9.08 10.23 -17.11
N ILE A 233 -8.13 10.64 -17.95
CA ILE A 233 -7.16 11.68 -17.59
C ILE A 233 -7.86 13.04 -17.53
N ASP A 234 -8.71 13.35 -18.50
CA ASP A 234 -9.45 14.62 -18.54
C ASP A 234 -10.46 14.72 -17.37
N LEU A 235 -11.03 13.60 -16.92
CA LEU A 235 -11.81 13.54 -15.67
C LEU A 235 -10.93 13.80 -14.44
N ALA A 236 -9.79 13.11 -14.29
CA ALA A 236 -8.87 13.34 -13.18
C ALA A 236 -8.40 14.81 -13.11
N LEU A 237 -8.13 15.43 -14.27
CA LEU A 237 -7.77 16.84 -14.36
C LEU A 237 -8.88 17.79 -13.90
N ARG A 238 -10.16 17.44 -14.11
CA ARG A 238 -11.30 18.22 -13.59
C ARG A 238 -11.42 18.08 -12.08
N GLU A 239 -11.41 16.84 -11.58
CA GLU A 239 -11.50 16.53 -10.15
C GLU A 239 -10.37 17.23 -9.36
N LEU A 240 -9.12 17.21 -9.85
CA LEU A 240 -8.01 17.90 -9.19
C LEU A 240 -8.16 19.42 -9.19
N LYS A 241 -8.72 20.03 -10.24
CA LYS A 241 -8.98 21.47 -10.27
C LYS A 241 -10.07 21.88 -9.29
N GLU A 242 -11.10 21.06 -9.12
CA GLU A 242 -12.15 21.29 -8.11
C GLU A 242 -11.56 21.22 -6.69
N LEU A 243 -10.66 20.26 -6.42
CA LEU A 243 -9.95 20.18 -5.14
C LEU A 243 -9.05 21.40 -4.89
N LEU A 244 -8.39 21.93 -5.93
CA LEU A 244 -7.57 23.13 -5.83
C LEU A 244 -8.41 24.38 -5.52
N GLN A 245 -9.65 24.48 -6.03
CA GLN A 245 -10.56 25.57 -5.67
C GLN A 245 -10.92 25.59 -4.17
N MET A 246 -10.94 24.41 -3.52
CA MET A 246 -11.19 24.34 -2.07
C MET A 246 -9.97 24.81 -1.28
N ARG A 247 -8.79 24.31 -1.63
CA ARG A 247 -7.51 24.73 -1.04
C ARG A 247 -6.35 24.28 -1.91
N GLU A 248 -5.47 25.21 -2.21
CA GLU A 248 -4.21 24.91 -2.87
C GLU A 248 -3.23 24.22 -1.89
N THR A 249 -2.61 23.15 -2.36
CA THR A 249 -1.55 22.44 -1.63
C THR A 249 -0.47 22.00 -2.62
N VAL A 250 0.76 21.84 -2.12
CA VAL A 250 1.91 21.34 -2.92
C VAL A 250 1.57 19.98 -3.53
N GLU A 251 0.92 19.09 -2.76
CA GLU A 251 0.50 17.76 -3.22
C GLU A 251 -0.52 17.85 -4.37
N ARG A 252 -1.57 18.68 -4.25
CA ARG A 252 -2.61 18.80 -5.30
C ARG A 252 -2.07 19.40 -6.60
N LEU A 253 -1.22 20.42 -6.51
CA LEU A 253 -0.54 20.99 -7.67
C LEU A 253 0.42 19.97 -8.31
N SER A 254 1.11 19.18 -7.49
CA SER A 254 1.98 18.09 -7.95
C SER A 254 1.20 16.97 -8.64
N LEU A 255 0.03 16.58 -8.09
CA LEU A 255 -0.89 15.64 -8.72
C LEU A 255 -1.47 16.18 -10.03
N LEU A 256 -1.80 17.47 -10.10
CA LEU A 256 -2.24 18.13 -11.33
C LEU A 256 -1.13 18.09 -12.40
N GLY A 257 0.11 18.39 -12.04
CA GLY A 257 1.28 18.24 -12.92
C GLY A 257 1.49 16.79 -13.38
N SER A 258 1.30 15.83 -12.47
CA SER A 258 1.39 14.39 -12.75
C SER A 258 0.27 13.90 -13.69
N ALA A 259 -0.93 14.46 -13.62
CA ALA A 259 -2.02 14.19 -14.55
C ALA A 259 -1.74 14.80 -15.93
N TRP A 260 -1.25 16.05 -16.01
CA TRP A 260 -0.82 16.65 -17.27
C TRP A 260 0.35 15.93 -17.93
N ARG A 261 1.29 15.39 -17.14
CA ARG A 261 2.35 14.49 -17.63
C ARG A 261 1.74 13.30 -18.37
N ARG A 262 0.79 12.59 -17.75
CA ARG A 262 0.14 11.44 -18.38
C ARG A 262 -0.67 11.85 -19.61
N ARG A 263 -1.31 13.02 -19.57
CA ARG A 263 -1.98 13.61 -20.74
C ARG A 263 -1.03 13.86 -21.90
N ALA A 264 0.18 14.34 -21.63
CA ALA A 264 1.23 14.51 -22.64
C ALA A 264 1.72 13.17 -23.17
N TRP A 265 1.93 12.19 -22.29
CA TRP A 265 2.44 10.86 -22.62
C TRP A 265 1.56 10.10 -23.61
N VAL A 266 0.25 10.12 -23.41
CA VAL A 266 -0.70 9.41 -24.30
C VAL A 266 -1.06 10.24 -25.55
N SER A 267 -0.66 11.51 -25.62
CA SER A 267 -0.99 12.40 -26.74
C SER A 267 -0.04 12.25 -27.93
N ARG A 268 -0.57 12.47 -29.14
CA ARG A 268 0.23 12.65 -30.37
C ARG A 268 0.83 14.05 -30.47
N ALA A 269 0.21 15.05 -29.83
CA ALA A 269 0.67 16.43 -29.76
C ALA A 269 0.83 16.83 -28.29
N PRO A 270 2.01 16.61 -27.67
CA PRO A 270 2.19 16.77 -26.24
C PRO A 270 2.42 18.21 -25.78
N ALA A 271 2.78 19.14 -26.68
CA ALA A 271 3.25 20.49 -26.34
C ALA A 271 2.36 21.24 -25.33
N ALA A 272 1.05 21.36 -25.59
CA ALA A 272 0.13 22.06 -24.69
C ALA A 272 -0.04 21.38 -23.33
N ALA A 273 0.09 20.05 -23.27
CA ALA A 273 0.04 19.32 -22.01
C ALA A 273 1.36 19.46 -21.22
N LEU A 274 2.51 19.55 -21.92
CA LEU A 274 3.81 19.83 -21.32
C LEU A 274 3.89 21.23 -20.70
N GLU A 275 3.34 22.25 -21.37
CA GLU A 275 3.23 23.61 -20.82
C GLU A 275 2.47 23.60 -19.48
N LYS A 276 1.32 22.92 -19.44
CA LYS A 276 0.50 22.80 -18.22
C LYS A 276 1.14 21.93 -17.14
N MET A 277 1.83 20.86 -17.54
CA MET A 277 2.63 20.03 -16.64
C MET A 277 3.69 20.89 -15.94
N ARG A 278 4.50 21.62 -16.72
CA ARG A 278 5.55 22.48 -16.16
C ARG A 278 4.98 23.54 -15.24
N HIS A 279 3.95 24.26 -15.69
CA HIS A 279 3.30 25.30 -14.91
C HIS A 279 2.79 24.78 -13.55
N SER A 280 2.11 23.63 -13.53
CA SER A 280 1.58 23.05 -12.28
C SER A 280 2.71 22.69 -11.30
N TYR A 281 3.84 22.17 -11.80
CA TYR A 281 5.00 21.86 -10.98
C TYR A 281 5.76 23.12 -10.53
N ASP A 282 5.85 24.15 -11.37
CA ASP A 282 6.44 25.44 -10.98
C ASP A 282 5.62 26.09 -9.86
N GLU A 283 4.29 26.09 -9.95
CA GLU A 283 3.39 26.58 -8.89
C GLU A 283 3.53 25.76 -7.61
N ALA A 284 3.59 24.42 -7.72
CA ALA A 284 3.81 23.55 -6.56
C ALA A 284 5.14 23.87 -5.86
N TYR A 285 6.21 24.07 -6.63
CA TYR A 285 7.52 24.40 -6.07
C TYR A 285 7.52 25.79 -5.43
N GLN A 286 6.95 26.80 -6.09
CA GLN A 286 6.81 28.15 -5.52
C GLN A 286 6.03 28.14 -4.21
N LEU A 287 4.91 27.40 -4.15
CA LEU A 287 4.13 27.25 -2.92
C LEU A 287 4.95 26.58 -1.81
N SER A 288 5.74 25.55 -2.14
CA SER A 288 6.62 24.89 -1.17
C SER A 288 7.68 25.84 -0.59
N GLN A 289 8.22 26.75 -1.42
CA GLN A 289 9.16 27.78 -0.98
C GLN A 289 8.49 28.81 -0.06
N GLN A 290 7.28 29.27 -0.41
CA GLN A 290 6.50 30.20 0.42
C GLN A 290 6.15 29.62 1.80
N GLN A 291 6.04 28.30 1.89
CA GLN A 291 5.82 27.56 3.13
C GLN A 291 7.12 27.26 3.90
N SER A 292 8.27 27.80 3.46
CA SER A 292 9.59 27.55 4.05
C SER A 292 9.96 26.06 4.10
N ARG A 293 9.43 25.27 3.17
CA ARG A 293 9.67 23.82 3.02
C ARG A 293 9.86 23.49 1.55
N PRO A 294 10.96 23.95 0.92
CA PRO A 294 11.20 23.73 -0.50
C PRO A 294 11.23 22.24 -0.83
N ASP A 295 10.35 21.82 -1.74
CA ASP A 295 10.18 20.41 -2.11
C ASP A 295 10.94 20.10 -3.41
N PRO A 296 11.92 19.17 -3.41
CA PRO A 296 12.63 18.80 -4.62
C PRO A 296 11.76 18.07 -5.66
N TYR A 297 10.64 17.45 -5.27
CA TYR A 297 9.78 16.69 -6.19
C TYR A 297 9.19 17.55 -7.31
N PRO A 298 8.44 18.63 -7.04
CA PRO A 298 7.91 19.48 -8.10
C PRO A 298 9.03 20.15 -8.91
N LEU A 299 10.15 20.53 -8.28
CA LEU A 299 11.29 21.13 -8.97
C LEU A 299 11.89 20.20 -10.04
N LEU A 300 12.20 18.95 -9.69
CA LEU A 300 12.76 17.98 -10.63
C LEU A 300 11.78 17.66 -11.77
N ASN A 301 10.49 17.60 -11.47
CA ASN A 301 9.47 17.32 -12.47
C ASN A 301 9.19 18.51 -13.41
N SER A 302 9.41 19.75 -12.95
CA SER A 302 9.49 20.92 -13.82
C SER A 302 10.69 20.85 -14.76
N VAL A 303 11.86 20.40 -14.28
CA VAL A 303 13.06 20.17 -15.12
C VAL A 303 12.79 19.11 -16.19
N VAL A 304 12.14 18.00 -15.83
CA VAL A 304 11.70 16.97 -16.79
C VAL A 304 10.84 17.58 -17.89
N ALA A 305 9.82 18.36 -17.53
CA ALA A 305 8.96 19.02 -18.50
C ALA A 305 9.75 19.99 -19.40
N GLY A 306 10.62 20.82 -18.81
CA GLY A 306 11.46 21.77 -19.53
C GLY A 306 12.45 21.13 -20.50
N LEU A 307 13.02 19.98 -20.15
CA LEU A 307 13.87 19.19 -21.06
C LEU A 307 13.06 18.70 -22.26
N ILE A 308 11.89 18.12 -22.03
CA ILE A 308 11.04 17.57 -23.10
C ILE A 308 10.48 18.69 -24.00
N MET A 309 10.18 19.86 -23.44
CA MET A 309 9.76 21.04 -24.21
C MET A 309 10.80 21.52 -25.23
N GLN A 310 12.08 21.16 -25.09
CA GLN A 310 13.09 21.44 -26.13
C GLN A 310 12.82 20.64 -27.41
N TRP A 311 12.25 19.44 -27.29
CA TRP A 311 11.93 18.59 -28.43
C TRP A 311 10.53 18.86 -29.01
N TYR A 312 9.65 19.45 -28.20
CA TYR A 312 8.29 19.83 -28.56
C TYR A 312 8.09 21.32 -28.24
N PRO A 313 8.64 22.22 -29.07
CA PRO A 313 8.59 23.65 -28.78
C PRO A 313 7.15 24.10 -28.55
N ALA A 314 6.99 24.81 -27.44
CA ALA A 314 5.74 25.37 -26.97
C ALA A 314 5.19 26.40 -27.97
N THR A 315 3.86 26.52 -28.00
CA THR A 315 3.19 27.52 -28.84
C THR A 315 2.94 28.81 -28.08
N ARG A 316 2.89 28.75 -26.75
CA ARG A 316 2.47 29.88 -25.89
C ARG A 316 3.48 30.22 -24.80
N SER A 317 4.23 29.25 -24.30
CA SER A 317 5.23 29.47 -23.24
C SER A 317 6.66 29.46 -23.77
N PRO A 318 7.58 30.25 -23.20
CA PRO A 318 8.99 30.18 -23.57
C PRO A 318 9.57 28.81 -23.21
N VAL A 319 10.32 28.22 -24.16
CA VAL A 319 11.03 26.96 -23.92
C VAL A 319 12.24 27.22 -23.00
N PRO A 320 12.38 26.49 -21.88
CA PRO A 320 13.48 26.70 -20.94
C PRO A 320 14.83 26.40 -21.56
N LYS A 321 15.79 27.31 -21.35
CA LYS A 321 17.16 27.10 -21.84
C LYS A 321 17.87 26.08 -20.95
N ARG A 322 18.80 25.28 -21.52
CA ARG A 322 19.61 24.32 -20.75
C ARG A 322 20.33 24.94 -19.55
N ARG A 323 20.76 26.20 -19.63
CA ARG A 323 21.36 26.93 -18.49
C ARG A 323 20.41 27.06 -17.30
N GLU A 324 19.14 27.36 -17.56
CA GLU A 324 18.09 27.48 -16.52
C GLU A 324 17.85 26.11 -15.87
N LEU A 325 17.71 25.05 -16.68
CA LEU A 325 17.54 23.69 -16.17
C LEU A 325 18.72 23.25 -15.28
N ARG A 326 19.96 23.58 -15.64
CA ARG A 326 21.14 23.32 -14.79
C ARG A 326 21.09 24.06 -13.46
N GLN A 327 20.63 25.31 -13.46
CA GLN A 327 20.47 26.08 -12.23
C GLN A 327 19.43 25.43 -11.31
N GLN A 328 18.29 25.00 -11.86
CA GLN A 328 17.28 24.26 -11.11
C GLN A 328 17.82 22.94 -10.53
N LEU A 329 18.60 22.18 -11.30
CA LEU A 329 19.26 20.96 -10.80
C LEU A 329 20.29 21.24 -9.70
N GLN A 330 20.97 22.39 -9.74
CA GLN A 330 21.88 22.81 -8.67
C GLN A 330 21.12 23.18 -7.39
N VAL A 331 19.95 23.82 -7.51
CA VAL A 331 19.05 24.05 -6.37
C VAL A 331 18.53 22.73 -5.82
N ALA A 332 18.09 21.80 -6.67
CA ALA A 332 17.63 20.48 -6.22
C ALA A 332 18.74 19.72 -5.47
N ARG A 333 20.01 19.89 -5.86
CA ARG A 333 21.15 19.28 -5.16
C ARG A 333 21.26 19.74 -3.70
N SER A 334 20.97 21.00 -3.36
CA SER A 334 21.02 21.46 -1.96
C SER A 334 19.82 21.01 -1.13
N LEU A 335 18.77 20.48 -1.77
CA LEU A 335 17.57 19.95 -1.11
C LEU A 335 17.62 18.42 -0.91
N LEU A 336 18.58 17.75 -1.53
CA LEU A 336 18.69 16.30 -1.54
C LEU A 336 19.92 15.85 -0.74
N PRO A 337 19.89 14.66 -0.12
CA PRO A 337 21.01 14.16 0.67
C PRO A 337 22.29 14.04 -0.18
N GLU A 338 23.45 14.37 0.43
CA GLU A 338 24.75 14.21 -0.23
C GLU A 338 25.14 12.74 -0.32
N GLY A 339 25.63 12.34 -1.50
CA GLY A 339 26.06 10.97 -1.78
C GLY A 339 24.95 10.14 -2.41
N GLY A 340 25.06 9.90 -3.73
CA GLY A 340 24.20 8.99 -4.48
C GLY A 340 24.35 7.50 -4.13
N VAL A 341 24.94 7.21 -2.97
CA VAL A 341 25.02 5.89 -2.37
C VAL A 341 23.74 5.73 -1.56
N VAL A 342 23.16 4.54 -1.59
CA VAL A 342 22.28 4.07 -0.50
C VAL A 342 23.17 4.02 0.74
N SER A 343 23.57 5.16 1.29
CA SER A 343 24.11 5.19 2.63
C SER A 343 22.89 4.78 3.44
N VAL A 344 22.98 3.57 3.99
CA VAL A 344 22.43 3.35 5.32
C VAL A 344 23.10 4.46 6.13
N ALA A 345 22.45 5.62 6.19
CA ALA A 345 22.92 6.72 6.98
C ALA A 345 23.14 6.12 8.37
N GLN A 346 24.31 6.39 8.93
CA GLN A 346 24.51 6.21 10.36
C GLN A 346 23.32 6.95 11.02
N GLU A 347 22.34 6.17 11.47
CA GLU A 347 21.12 6.58 12.19
C GLU A 347 19.96 7.23 11.39
N GLY A 348 19.91 7.23 10.05
CA GLY A 348 18.84 7.91 9.26
C GLY A 348 17.74 7.00 8.66
N GLU A 349 16.47 7.42 8.77
CA GLU A 349 15.28 6.80 8.16
C GLU A 349 15.39 6.68 6.62
N TRP A 350 14.93 5.55 6.06
CA TRP A 350 14.86 5.34 4.61
C TRP A 350 13.69 6.13 4.02
N ASP A 351 13.97 7.17 3.23
CA ASP A 351 12.98 7.83 2.38
C ASP A 351 13.22 7.44 0.90
N PRO A 352 12.36 6.59 0.32
CA PRO A 352 12.53 6.12 -1.06
C PRO A 352 12.42 7.25 -2.09
N TRP A 353 11.66 8.32 -1.81
CA TRP A 353 11.51 9.45 -2.71
C TRP A 353 12.78 10.30 -2.73
N LEU A 354 13.39 10.59 -1.58
CA LEU A 354 14.66 11.31 -1.54
C LEU A 354 15.79 10.55 -2.23
N VAL A 355 15.84 9.21 -2.07
CA VAL A 355 16.83 8.37 -2.74
C VAL A 355 16.63 8.37 -4.25
N SER A 356 15.41 8.09 -4.74
CA SER A 356 15.12 8.07 -6.17
C SER A 356 15.36 9.43 -6.83
N MET A 357 14.91 10.52 -6.21
CA MET A 357 15.15 11.89 -6.69
C MET A 357 16.63 12.25 -6.78
N SER A 358 17.47 11.71 -5.89
CA SER A 358 18.92 11.91 -5.94
C SER A 358 19.57 11.21 -7.15
N ILE A 359 19.00 10.09 -7.60
CA ILE A 359 19.40 9.40 -8.83
C ILE A 359 18.84 10.16 -10.04
N ASP A 360 17.54 10.48 -10.04
CA ASP A 360 16.86 11.22 -11.12
C ASP A 360 17.54 12.56 -11.42
N ARG A 361 17.93 13.32 -10.39
CA ARG A 361 18.66 14.60 -10.57
C ARG A 361 19.96 14.41 -11.36
N GLN A 362 20.70 13.35 -11.06
CA GLN A 362 21.97 13.06 -11.73
C GLN A 362 21.76 12.57 -13.16
N LEU A 363 20.73 11.74 -13.37
CA LEU A 363 20.29 11.32 -14.70
C LEU A 363 19.89 12.54 -15.55
N LEU A 364 19.08 13.45 -15.01
CA LEU A 364 18.67 14.67 -15.71
C LEU A 364 19.86 15.57 -16.06
N SER A 365 20.84 15.69 -15.17
CA SER A 365 22.10 16.41 -15.47
C SER A 365 22.84 15.73 -16.63
N ALA A 366 23.00 14.42 -16.59
CA ALA A 366 23.68 13.65 -17.64
C ALA A 366 22.94 13.75 -18.99
N LEU A 367 21.60 13.78 -18.99
CA LEU A 367 20.80 13.98 -20.19
C LEU A 367 20.97 15.39 -20.78
N ILE A 368 20.95 16.43 -19.94
CA ILE A 368 21.14 17.82 -20.36
C ILE A 368 22.56 18.06 -20.92
N ASP A 369 23.55 17.40 -20.35
CA ASP A 369 24.96 17.54 -20.73
C ASP A 369 25.39 16.56 -21.83
N GLY A 370 24.55 15.60 -22.21
CA GLY A 370 24.85 14.62 -23.26
C GLY A 370 25.77 13.48 -22.81
N ASN A 371 25.89 13.24 -21.51
CA ASN A 371 26.79 12.25 -20.90
C ASN A 371 26.06 10.99 -20.40
N CYS A 372 24.77 10.81 -20.74
CA CYS A 372 23.96 9.72 -20.24
C CYS A 372 24.53 8.34 -20.60
N ASP A 373 24.98 8.14 -21.84
CA ASP A 373 25.50 6.84 -22.28
C ASP A 373 26.73 6.41 -21.47
N THR A 374 27.62 7.35 -21.14
CA THR A 374 28.83 7.12 -20.33
C THR A 374 28.50 6.73 -18.88
N LEU A 375 27.41 7.26 -18.32
CA LEU A 375 27.02 7.05 -16.92
C LEU A 375 25.90 6.02 -16.75
N ARG A 376 25.45 5.40 -17.84
CA ARG A 376 24.28 4.52 -17.89
C ARG A 376 24.41 3.33 -16.94
N GLU A 377 25.58 2.69 -16.91
CA GLU A 377 25.83 1.53 -16.04
C GLU A 377 25.77 1.89 -14.55
N ASP A 378 26.26 3.08 -14.18
CA ASP A 378 26.12 3.61 -12.80
C ASP A 378 24.64 3.82 -12.44
N PHE A 379 23.86 4.47 -13.32
CA PHE A 379 22.43 4.66 -13.08
C PHE A 379 21.68 3.33 -12.95
N SER A 380 21.99 2.37 -13.80
CA SER A 380 21.42 1.03 -13.77
C SER A 380 21.70 0.33 -12.44
N ALA A 381 22.95 0.34 -11.98
CA ALA A 381 23.33 -0.22 -10.68
C ALA A 381 22.59 0.44 -9.52
N ARG A 382 22.47 1.78 -9.53
CA ARG A 382 21.82 2.54 -8.46
C ARG A 382 20.30 2.35 -8.42
N TYR A 383 19.63 2.33 -9.57
CA TYR A 383 18.20 2.00 -9.62
C TYR A 383 17.91 0.55 -9.23
N ARG A 384 18.78 -0.40 -9.58
CA ARG A 384 18.68 -1.78 -9.10
C ARG A 384 18.86 -1.86 -7.58
N ALA A 385 19.82 -1.15 -7.02
CA ALA A 385 20.00 -1.07 -5.57
C ALA A 385 18.76 -0.47 -4.88
N PHE A 386 18.19 0.60 -5.44
CA PHE A 386 16.93 1.18 -4.99
C PHE A 386 15.77 0.18 -5.02
N SER A 387 15.61 -0.56 -6.13
CA SER A 387 14.51 -1.54 -6.33
C SER A 387 14.46 -2.65 -5.27
N ARG A 388 15.60 -2.99 -4.65
CA ARG A 388 15.66 -4.03 -3.61
C ARG A 388 14.97 -3.62 -2.31
N ARG A 389 14.77 -2.32 -2.09
CA ARG A 389 14.18 -1.73 -0.88
C ARG A 389 12.88 -0.99 -1.16
N ALA A 390 12.74 -0.44 -2.36
CA ALA A 390 11.54 0.27 -2.78
C ALA A 390 10.35 -0.66 -2.94
N SER A 391 9.17 -0.20 -2.52
CA SER A 391 7.91 -0.91 -2.77
C SER A 391 7.71 -1.10 -4.29
N PRO A 392 6.87 -2.05 -4.72
CA PRO A 392 6.58 -2.26 -6.14
C PRO A 392 6.07 -0.97 -6.79
N ARG A 393 5.15 -0.25 -6.13
CA ARG A 393 4.60 1.03 -6.59
C ARG A 393 5.66 2.13 -6.70
N GLU A 394 6.58 2.19 -5.73
CA GLU A 394 7.67 3.17 -5.74
C GLU A 394 8.60 2.94 -6.92
N PHE A 395 9.04 1.69 -7.13
CA PHE A 395 9.91 1.38 -8.25
C PHE A 395 9.20 1.52 -9.60
N ALA A 396 7.92 1.15 -9.69
CA ALA A 396 7.15 1.37 -10.90
C ALA A 396 6.98 2.87 -11.22
N SER A 397 6.93 3.75 -10.22
CA SER A 397 6.92 5.20 -10.45
C SER A 397 8.23 5.70 -11.07
N VAL A 398 9.37 5.10 -10.71
CA VAL A 398 10.67 5.33 -11.38
C VAL A 398 10.64 4.84 -12.82
N LEU A 399 10.17 3.62 -13.05
CA LEU A 399 10.04 3.06 -14.41
C LEU A 399 9.12 3.90 -15.30
N ASP A 400 8.00 4.39 -14.74
CA ASP A 400 7.09 5.30 -15.43
C ASP A 400 7.78 6.61 -15.82
N ASN A 401 8.62 7.18 -14.95
CA ASN A 401 9.37 8.41 -15.25
C ASN A 401 10.34 8.21 -16.42
N LEU A 402 11.08 7.10 -16.41
CA LEU A 402 12.01 6.74 -17.48
C LEU A 402 11.28 6.45 -18.79
N GLU A 403 10.18 5.71 -18.74
CA GLU A 403 9.39 5.38 -19.93
C GLU A 403 8.73 6.62 -20.53
N PHE A 404 8.28 7.57 -19.70
CA PHE A 404 7.77 8.86 -20.17
C PHE A 404 8.83 9.64 -20.96
N LEU A 405 10.03 9.80 -20.39
CA LEU A 405 11.18 10.45 -21.04
C LEU A 405 11.53 9.77 -22.36
N GLN A 406 11.70 8.44 -22.32
CA GLN A 406 12.06 7.64 -23.49
C GLN A 406 11.00 7.74 -24.60
N THR A 407 9.72 7.63 -24.23
CA THR A 407 8.60 7.64 -25.19
C THR A 407 8.56 8.97 -25.93
N LEU A 408 8.62 10.10 -25.21
CA LEU A 408 8.55 11.41 -25.84
C LEU A 408 9.83 11.76 -26.62
N ALA A 409 11.01 11.33 -26.13
CA ALA A 409 12.26 11.48 -26.86
C ALA A 409 12.25 10.72 -28.19
N ALA A 410 11.80 9.46 -28.17
CA ALA A 410 11.73 8.60 -29.35
C ALA A 410 10.70 9.09 -30.38
N ARG A 411 9.58 9.67 -29.93
CA ARG A 411 8.55 10.24 -30.81
C ARG A 411 8.99 11.54 -31.48
N ALA A 412 9.77 12.36 -30.80
CA ALA A 412 10.21 13.66 -31.34
C ALA A 412 11.15 13.48 -32.53
N LYS A 413 11.98 12.43 -32.51
CA LYS A 413 12.94 12.09 -33.58
C LYS A 413 13.84 13.27 -33.99
N SER A 414 14.19 14.14 -33.05
CA SER A 414 15.12 15.25 -33.29
C SER A 414 16.54 14.83 -32.95
N ALA A 415 17.54 15.52 -33.52
CA ALA A 415 18.95 15.30 -33.18
C ALA A 415 19.21 15.46 -31.67
N GLU A 416 18.44 16.33 -31.01
CA GLU A 416 18.56 16.61 -29.57
C GLU A 416 17.84 15.56 -28.70
N SER A 417 16.83 14.87 -29.22
CA SER A 417 16.05 13.89 -28.47
C SER A 417 16.57 12.45 -28.62
N LEU A 418 17.21 12.14 -29.75
CA LEU A 418 17.69 10.78 -30.06
C LEU A 418 18.67 10.22 -29.01
N PRO A 419 19.68 10.96 -28.51
CA PRO A 419 20.57 10.45 -27.47
C PRO A 419 19.82 10.06 -26.19
N THR A 420 18.83 10.87 -25.77
CA THR A 420 17.97 10.55 -24.63
C THR A 420 17.14 9.29 -24.88
N ALA A 421 16.55 9.16 -26.07
CA ALA A 421 15.75 7.99 -26.44
C ALA A 421 16.57 6.69 -26.38
N VAL A 422 17.82 6.72 -26.86
CA VAL A 422 18.74 5.58 -26.86
C VAL A 422 19.18 5.24 -25.43
N CYS A 423 19.74 6.21 -24.70
CA CYS A 423 20.26 5.97 -23.35
C CYS A 423 19.18 5.46 -22.39
N VAL A 424 18.05 6.18 -22.31
CA VAL A 424 16.95 5.82 -21.39
C VAL A 424 16.26 4.54 -21.83
N GLY A 425 16.15 4.29 -23.14
CA GLY A 425 15.64 3.02 -23.67
C GLY A 425 16.51 1.83 -23.29
N ALA A 426 17.84 2.00 -23.29
CA ALA A 426 18.77 0.97 -22.83
C ALA A 426 18.69 0.76 -21.31
N LEU A 427 18.61 1.86 -20.53
CA LEU A 427 18.41 1.79 -19.08
C LEU A 427 17.12 1.05 -18.70
N LEU A 428 16.00 1.33 -19.38
CA LEU A 428 14.72 0.62 -19.16
C LEU A 428 14.83 -0.89 -19.41
N ARG A 429 15.56 -1.32 -20.44
CA ARG A 429 15.78 -2.75 -20.72
C ARG A 429 16.58 -3.43 -19.61
N GLU A 430 17.52 -2.73 -19.00
CA GLU A 430 18.33 -3.26 -17.90
C GLU A 430 17.58 -3.32 -16.57
N LEU A 431 16.60 -2.45 -16.36
CA LEU A 431 15.84 -2.34 -15.12
C LEU A 431 14.58 -3.19 -15.09
N ARG A 432 14.01 -3.52 -16.26
CA ARG A 432 12.90 -4.47 -16.32
C ARG A 432 13.47 -5.88 -16.11
N PRO A 433 12.91 -6.70 -15.22
CA PRO A 433 13.29 -8.10 -15.13
C PRO A 433 13.12 -8.75 -16.50
N GLU A 434 14.09 -9.56 -16.91
CA GLU A 434 13.88 -10.51 -18.02
C GLU A 434 12.72 -11.39 -17.59
N ASN A 435 11.58 -11.25 -18.28
CA ASN A 435 10.40 -12.09 -18.06
C ASN A 435 10.67 -13.54 -18.45
#